data_AF-A0A1Q7T6L3-F1
#
_entry.id   AF-A0A1Q7T6L3-F1
#
_cell.length_a   1.000
_cell.length_b   1.000
_cell.length_c   1.000
_cell.angle_alpha   90.00
_cell.angle_beta   90.00
_cell.angle_gamma   90.00
#
_symmetry.space_group_name_H-M   'P 1'
#
loop_
_entity.id
_entity.type
_entity.pdbx_description
1 polymer ?
#
loop_
_entity_poly.entity_id
_entity_poly.type
_entity_poly.pdbx_seq_one_letter_code
_entity_poly.pdbx_strand_id
1 'polypeptide(L)'
;MQVLATRRSVSESENDPDVNQLYPIKRLQDVLRESDYVVLAVPLTPETNGLIGEAELRAMRKNAYLVNVARGRVINEAALIRALQERWIAGAGLDVATEEPLPADSPLFALPNVILTPHISGDSVHYDERLTRLFAENLRRYRAGQPLLNRYDPQRGY
;
A
#
# COMPACT_ATOMS: atom_id res chain seq x y z
N MET A 1 8.80 14.97 -11.24
CA MET A 1 8.63 14.18 -9.99
C MET A 1 9.66 13.06 -10.03
N GLN A 2 10.32 12.77 -8.91
CA GLN A 2 11.20 11.61 -8.79
C GLN A 2 10.40 10.46 -8.16
N VAL A 3 10.50 9.26 -8.72
CA VAL A 3 9.80 8.05 -8.26
C VAL A 3 10.83 7.07 -7.70
N LEU A 4 10.71 6.80 -6.41
CA LEU A 4 11.46 5.74 -5.72
C LEU A 4 10.49 4.59 -5.44
N ALA A 5 10.89 3.36 -5.72
CA ALA A 5 10.08 2.19 -5.40
C ALA A 5 10.86 1.21 -4.52
N THR A 6 10.14 0.48 -3.68
CA THR A 6 10.71 -0.59 -2.86
C THR A 6 9.84 -1.84 -2.90
N ARG A 7 10.47 -3.01 -3.03
CA ARG A 7 9.78 -4.30 -3.03
C ARG A 7 10.70 -5.43 -2.55
N ARG A 8 10.12 -6.61 -2.34
CA ARG A 8 10.83 -7.78 -1.79
C ARG A 8 12.04 -8.19 -2.64
N SER A 9 11.85 -8.26 -3.96
CA SER A 9 12.86 -8.75 -4.90
C SER A 9 13.21 -7.65 -5.89
N VAL A 10 14.49 -7.30 -5.92
CA VAL A 10 15.07 -6.34 -6.88
C VAL A 10 16.31 -7.02 -7.43
N SER A 11 16.38 -7.19 -8.75
CA SER A 11 17.63 -7.62 -9.38
C SER A 11 18.47 -6.40 -9.77
N GLU A 12 19.80 -6.53 -9.72
CA GLU A 12 20.72 -5.42 -10.08
C GLU A 12 20.58 -4.98 -11.55
N SER A 13 20.10 -5.86 -12.43
CA SER A 13 19.81 -5.55 -13.83
C SER A 13 18.37 -5.10 -14.09
N GLU A 14 17.58 -4.92 -13.03
CA GLU A 14 16.20 -4.49 -13.18
C GLU A 14 16.13 -3.01 -13.51
N ASN A 15 15.52 -2.70 -14.65
CA ASN A 15 15.22 -1.33 -15.05
C ASN A 15 13.71 -1.23 -15.31
N ASP A 16 13.03 -0.39 -14.55
CA ASP A 16 11.61 -0.08 -14.73
C ASP A 16 11.53 1.35 -15.30
N PRO A 17 10.96 1.55 -16.51
CA PRO A 17 10.92 2.85 -17.15
C PRO A 17 10.12 3.90 -16.35
N ASP A 18 9.25 3.46 -15.44
CA ASP A 18 8.38 4.32 -14.64
C ASP A 18 8.99 4.66 -13.26
N VAL A 19 10.15 4.08 -12.91
CA VAL A 19 10.80 4.24 -11.60
C VAL A 19 12.22 4.76 -11.77
N ASN A 20 12.56 5.87 -11.10
CA ASN A 20 13.91 6.41 -11.16
C ASN A 20 14.93 5.56 -10.38
N GLN A 21 14.52 5.02 -9.23
CA GLN A 21 15.36 4.14 -8.42
C GLN A 21 14.53 3.05 -7.72
N LEU A 22 14.98 1.81 -7.83
CA LEU A 22 14.34 0.65 -7.22
C LEU A 22 15.22 0.09 -6.10
N TYR A 23 14.65 -0.02 -4.90
CA TYR A 23 15.35 -0.44 -3.69
C TYR A 23 14.85 -1.79 -3.17
N PRO A 24 15.73 -2.64 -2.62
CA PRO A 24 15.28 -3.80 -1.87
C PRO A 24 14.62 -3.37 -0.56
N ILE A 25 13.66 -4.14 -0.06
CA ILE A 25 12.88 -3.81 1.14
C ILE A 25 13.72 -3.47 2.38
N LYS A 26 14.92 -4.04 2.51
CA LYS A 26 15.89 -3.72 3.57
C LYS A 26 16.33 -2.24 3.61
N ARG A 27 16.09 -1.49 2.53
CA ARG A 27 16.38 -0.06 2.40
C ARG A 27 15.13 0.82 2.54
N LEU A 28 14.00 0.28 3.02
CA LEU A 28 12.73 1.01 3.21
C LEU A 28 12.94 2.35 3.94
N GLN A 29 13.73 2.33 5.02
CA GLN A 29 14.05 3.51 5.82
C GLN A 29 14.70 4.65 5.01
N ASP A 30 15.51 4.34 4.00
CA ASP A 30 16.12 5.36 3.15
C ASP A 30 15.10 5.95 2.18
N VAL A 31 14.25 5.08 1.59
CA VAL A 31 13.14 5.51 0.73
C VAL A 31 12.19 6.45 1.49
N LEU A 32 11.86 6.14 2.75
CA LEU A 32 11.01 6.98 3.59
C LEU A 32 11.62 8.36 3.88
N ARG A 33 12.93 8.42 4.17
CA ARG A 33 13.64 9.70 4.41
C ARG A 33 13.71 10.59 3.19
N GLU A 34 13.76 10.00 2.00
CA GLU A 34 13.87 10.72 0.73
C GLU A 34 12.52 11.14 0.14
N SER A 35 11.42 10.55 0.59
CA SER A 35 10.10 10.74 -0.03
C SER A 35 9.30 11.90 0.58
N ASP A 36 8.74 12.74 -0.29
CA ASP A 36 7.73 13.74 0.09
C ASP A 36 6.31 13.14 0.08
N TYR A 37 6.09 12.07 -0.69
CA TYR A 37 4.85 11.30 -0.70
C TYR A 37 5.20 9.81 -0.69
N VAL A 38 4.63 9.06 0.25
CA VAL A 38 4.83 7.61 0.37
C VAL A 38 3.51 6.93 0.07
N VAL A 39 3.47 6.06 -0.94
CA VAL A 39 2.28 5.30 -1.32
C VAL A 39 2.48 3.83 -0.97
N LEU A 40 1.58 3.27 -0.16
CA LEU A 40 1.57 1.85 0.18
C LEU A 40 0.62 1.10 -0.75
N ALA A 41 1.17 0.16 -1.52
CA ALA A 41 0.46 -0.73 -2.43
C ALA A 41 0.94 -2.19 -2.28
N VAL A 42 1.29 -2.59 -1.05
CA VAL A 42 1.78 -3.94 -0.72
C VAL A 42 0.62 -4.86 -0.31
N PRO A 43 0.70 -6.18 -0.55
CA PRO A 43 -0.26 -7.11 0.04
C PRO A 43 -0.10 -7.12 1.56
N LEU A 44 -1.16 -7.46 2.29
CA LEU A 44 -1.07 -7.78 3.72
C LEU A 44 -0.63 -9.22 3.90
N THR A 45 0.59 -9.40 4.40
CA THR A 45 1.20 -10.68 4.74
C THR A 45 1.78 -10.59 6.15
N PRO A 46 2.27 -11.70 6.75
CA PRO A 46 2.98 -11.62 8.02
C PRO A 46 4.17 -10.64 7.99
N GLU A 47 4.86 -10.49 6.85
CA GLU A 47 6.01 -9.58 6.73
C GLU A 47 5.62 -8.11 6.54
N THR A 48 4.39 -7.81 6.11
CA THR A 48 3.93 -6.42 5.90
C THR A 48 2.93 -5.94 6.94
N ASN A 49 2.47 -6.81 7.84
CA ASN A 49 1.64 -6.43 8.97
C ASN A 49 2.42 -5.51 9.92
N GLY A 50 1.98 -4.27 10.05
CA GLY A 50 2.70 -3.23 10.80
C GLY A 50 4.02 -2.79 10.15
N LEU A 51 4.17 -2.96 8.82
CA LEU A 51 5.34 -2.51 8.05
C LEU A 51 5.71 -1.05 8.34
N ILE A 52 4.69 -0.19 8.48
CA ILE A 52 4.87 1.21 8.86
C ILE A 52 4.48 1.37 10.33
N GLY A 53 5.49 1.44 11.20
CA GLY A 53 5.35 1.73 12.63
C GLY A 53 5.83 3.14 12.99
N GLU A 54 6.00 3.39 14.30
CA GLU A 54 6.50 4.67 14.82
C GLU A 54 7.89 5.02 14.25
N ALA A 55 8.79 4.04 14.12
CA ALA A 55 10.14 4.26 13.59
C ALA A 55 10.13 4.71 12.13
N GLU A 56 9.27 4.11 11.31
CA GLU A 56 9.09 4.46 9.89
C GLU A 56 8.46 5.84 9.73
N LEU A 57 7.41 6.13 10.52
CA LEU A 57 6.75 7.44 10.53
C LEU A 57 7.69 8.56 10.98
N ARG A 58 8.57 8.30 11.96
CA ARG A 58 9.60 9.25 12.41
C ARG A 58 10.70 9.48 11.37
N ALA A 59 10.97 8.50 10.52
CA ALA A 59 11.97 8.62 9.46
C ALA A 59 11.46 9.43 8.26
N MET A 60 10.14 9.49 8.05
CA MET A 60 9.55 10.33 7.02
C MET A 60 9.82 11.83 7.28
N ARG A 61 9.81 12.62 6.22
CA ARG A 61 9.97 14.07 6.33
C ARG A 61 8.75 14.68 7.03
N LYS A 62 8.96 15.76 7.79
CA LYS A 62 7.89 16.49 8.47
C LYS A 62 6.80 17.02 7.54
N ASN A 63 7.17 17.35 6.31
CA ASN A 63 6.27 17.83 5.27
C ASN A 63 5.73 16.71 4.36
N ALA A 64 6.04 15.43 4.65
CA ALA A 64 5.63 14.31 3.80
C ALA A 64 4.19 13.86 4.06
N TYR A 65 3.60 13.22 3.06
CA TYR A 65 2.27 12.61 3.15
C TYR A 65 2.34 11.09 2.99
N LEU A 66 1.57 10.37 3.79
CA LEU A 66 1.42 8.91 3.67
C LEU A 66 0.09 8.58 3.00
N VAL A 67 0.11 7.76 1.95
CA VAL A 67 -1.08 7.30 1.24
C VAL A 67 -1.18 5.78 1.37
N ASN A 68 -2.29 5.28 1.91
CA ASN A 68 -2.53 3.84 2.04
C ASN A 68 -3.71 3.40 1.17
N VAL A 69 -3.39 2.67 0.10
CA VAL A 69 -4.34 1.97 -0.79
C VAL A 69 -4.11 0.45 -0.75
N ALA A 70 -3.37 -0.02 0.27
CA ALA A 70 -3.04 -1.42 0.48
C ALA A 70 -4.08 -2.09 1.40
N ARG A 71 -3.75 -2.24 2.68
CA ARG A 71 -4.63 -2.72 3.75
C ARG A 71 -4.31 -1.93 5.02
N GLY A 72 -5.31 -1.68 5.88
CA GLY A 72 -5.10 -0.85 7.08
C GLY A 72 -4.00 -1.40 7.99
N ARG A 73 -3.99 -2.72 8.19
CA ARG A 73 -2.99 -3.44 9.01
C ARG A 73 -1.55 -3.38 8.49
N VAL A 74 -1.29 -2.81 7.32
CA VAL A 74 0.08 -2.52 6.88
C VAL A 74 0.71 -1.41 7.73
N ILE A 75 -0.12 -0.56 8.34
CA ILE A 75 0.29 0.52 9.23
C ILE A 75 -0.10 0.15 10.67
N ASN A 76 0.75 0.48 11.64
CA ASN A 76 0.32 0.56 13.03
C ASN A 76 -0.56 1.81 13.20
N GLU A 77 -1.88 1.63 13.24
CA GLU A 77 -2.85 2.74 13.24
C GLU A 77 -2.70 3.68 14.46
N ALA A 78 -2.38 3.13 15.63
CA ALA A 78 -2.13 3.94 16.82
C ALA A 78 -0.90 4.86 16.64
N ALA A 79 0.18 4.33 16.05
CA ALA A 79 1.36 5.12 15.71
C ALA A 79 1.05 6.18 14.65
N LEU A 80 0.22 5.86 13.66
CA LEU A 80 -0.22 6.80 12.63
C LEU A 80 -1.03 7.96 13.22
N ILE A 81 -2.04 7.67 14.05
CA ILE A 81 -2.86 8.68 14.73
C ILE A 81 -1.96 9.63 15.52
N ARG A 82 -1.01 9.08 16.29
CA ARG A 82 -0.04 9.86 17.06
C ARG A 82 0.86 10.70 16.16
N ALA A 83 1.38 10.14 15.07
CA ALA A 83 2.22 10.84 14.11
C ALA A 83 1.51 12.03 13.47
N LEU A 84 0.22 11.91 13.20
CA LEU A 84 -0.60 12.97 12.62
C LEU A 84 -0.95 14.05 13.65
N GLN A 85 -1.29 13.67 14.88
CA GLN A 85 -1.57 14.60 15.98
C GLN A 85 -0.33 15.41 16.37
N GLU A 86 0.82 14.75 16.52
CA GLU A 86 2.10 15.37 16.88
C GLU A 86 2.84 15.98 15.67
N ARG A 87 2.28 15.86 14.46
CA ARG A 87 2.84 16.38 13.19
C ARG A 87 4.26 15.88 12.91
N TRP A 88 4.50 14.59 13.08
CA TRP A 88 5.72 13.93 12.58
C TRP A 88 5.73 13.89 11.06
N ILE A 89 4.55 13.80 10.45
CA ILE A 89 4.30 13.93 9.01
C ILE A 89 3.20 14.98 8.77
N ALA A 90 3.08 15.46 7.53
CA ALA A 90 2.13 16.53 7.18
C ALA A 90 0.68 16.05 7.21
N GLY A 91 0.42 14.85 6.69
CA GLY A 91 -0.93 14.29 6.61
C GLY A 91 -0.96 12.88 6.02
N ALA A 92 -2.17 12.33 5.90
CA ALA A 92 -2.37 11.02 5.30
C ALA A 92 -3.64 10.94 4.44
N GLY A 93 -3.58 10.15 3.37
CA GLY A 93 -4.74 9.70 2.60
C GLY A 93 -4.95 8.20 2.83
N LEU A 94 -6.07 7.81 3.42
CA LEU A 94 -6.33 6.43 3.80
C LEU A 94 -7.60 5.94 3.12
N ASP A 95 -7.44 4.96 2.23
CA ASP A 95 -8.59 4.24 1.66
C ASP A 95 -8.97 3.02 2.51
N VAL A 96 -8.08 2.58 3.39
CA VAL A 96 -8.22 1.35 4.17
C VAL A 96 -7.94 1.62 5.64
N ALA A 97 -8.61 0.87 6.51
CA ALA A 97 -8.49 0.97 7.97
C ALA A 97 -8.22 -0.39 8.59
N THR A 98 -7.75 -0.42 9.85
CA THR A 98 -7.47 -1.69 10.55
C THR A 98 -8.73 -2.51 10.72
N GLU A 99 -9.82 -1.83 11.08
CA GLU A 99 -11.18 -2.36 11.16
C GLU A 99 -12.04 -1.66 10.12
N GLU A 100 -12.82 -2.43 9.38
CA GLU A 100 -13.67 -1.94 8.30
C GLU A 100 -15.09 -2.52 8.44
N PRO A 101 -16.14 -1.69 8.47
CA PRO A 101 -16.13 -0.23 8.39
C PRO A 101 -15.37 0.44 9.55
N LEU A 102 -14.76 1.60 9.29
CA LEU A 102 -14.02 2.33 10.33
C LEU A 102 -14.97 2.66 11.50
N PRO A 103 -14.62 2.34 12.76
CA PRO A 103 -15.45 2.64 13.92
C PRO A 103 -15.82 4.13 13.99
N ALA A 104 -17.08 4.43 14.29
CA ALA A 104 -17.60 5.80 14.27
C ALA A 104 -16.93 6.74 15.29
N ASP A 105 -16.30 6.19 16.32
CA ASP A 105 -15.52 6.88 17.34
C ASP A 105 -14.02 6.98 17.00
N SER A 106 -13.61 6.56 15.80
CA SER A 106 -12.21 6.65 15.37
C SER A 106 -11.71 8.10 15.37
N PRO A 107 -10.55 8.40 15.99
CA PRO A 107 -9.93 9.72 15.95
C PRO A 107 -9.61 10.20 14.54
N LEU A 108 -9.44 9.29 13.57
CA LEU A 108 -9.09 9.62 12.19
C LEU A 108 -10.13 10.55 11.53
N PHE A 109 -11.41 10.46 11.91
CA PHE A 109 -12.46 11.35 11.40
C PHE A 109 -12.27 12.82 11.80
N ALA A 110 -11.62 13.08 12.95
CA ALA A 110 -11.46 14.42 13.50
C ALA A 110 -10.13 15.09 13.11
N LEU A 111 -9.20 14.35 12.49
CA LEU A 111 -7.88 14.88 12.14
C LEU A 111 -7.96 15.73 10.86
N PRO A 112 -7.63 17.03 10.92
CA PRO A 112 -7.78 17.95 9.77
C PRO A 112 -6.77 17.67 8.65
N ASN A 113 -5.76 16.85 8.92
CA ASN A 113 -4.71 16.43 7.99
C ASN A 113 -4.89 14.99 7.51
N VAL A 114 -6.11 14.46 7.56
CA VAL A 114 -6.46 13.14 7.05
C VAL A 114 -7.55 13.24 6.00
N ILE A 115 -7.38 12.52 4.90
CA ILE A 115 -8.42 12.24 3.91
C ILE A 115 -8.77 10.76 4.02
N LEU A 116 -10.05 10.44 4.14
CA LEU A 116 -10.56 9.07 4.22
C LEU A 116 -11.41 8.76 2.99
N THR A 117 -11.23 7.56 2.43
CA THR A 117 -12.16 6.96 1.45
C THR A 117 -12.54 5.54 1.92
N PRO A 118 -13.77 5.07 1.64
CA PRO A 118 -14.30 3.86 2.27
C PRO A 118 -13.93 2.56 1.52
N HIS A 119 -12.64 2.29 1.35
CA HIS A 119 -12.11 1.10 0.67
C HIS A 119 -12.62 0.95 -0.77
N ILE A 120 -12.44 2.01 -1.56
CA ILE A 120 -12.92 2.10 -2.95
C ILE A 120 -11.82 2.47 -3.96
N SER A 121 -10.56 2.58 -3.55
CA SER A 121 -9.46 2.98 -4.46
C SER A 121 -9.22 2.00 -5.61
N GLY A 122 -9.61 0.73 -5.43
CA GLY A 122 -9.55 -0.29 -6.48
C GLY A 122 -10.76 -0.30 -7.43
N ASP A 123 -11.83 0.42 -7.08
CA ASP A 123 -13.04 0.48 -7.90
C ASP A 123 -12.89 1.49 -9.05
N SER A 124 -13.51 1.18 -10.17
CA SER A 124 -13.29 1.85 -11.44
C SER A 124 -14.42 1.53 -12.40
N VAL A 125 -14.80 2.47 -13.26
CA VAL A 125 -15.83 2.25 -14.31
C VAL A 125 -15.53 1.08 -15.26
N HIS A 126 -14.30 0.59 -15.26
CA HIS A 126 -13.83 -0.56 -16.06
C HIS A 126 -13.57 -1.81 -15.22
N TYR A 127 -13.87 -1.79 -13.91
CA TYR A 127 -13.57 -2.89 -12.99
C TYR A 127 -14.26 -4.19 -13.43
N ASP A 128 -15.58 -4.16 -13.60
CA ASP A 128 -16.37 -5.33 -13.99
C ASP A 128 -15.96 -5.91 -15.34
N GLU A 129 -15.63 -5.03 -16.30
CA GLU A 129 -15.17 -5.44 -17.62
C GLU A 129 -13.83 -6.21 -17.52
N ARG A 130 -12.85 -5.65 -16.79
CA ARG A 130 -11.53 -6.30 -16.60
C ARG A 130 -11.65 -7.59 -15.81
N LEU A 131 -12.44 -7.59 -14.74
CA LEU A 131 -12.68 -8.76 -13.89
C LEU A 131 -13.32 -9.89 -14.69
N THR A 132 -14.40 -9.59 -15.41
CA THR A 132 -15.13 -10.58 -16.22
C THR A 132 -14.24 -11.16 -17.31
N ARG A 133 -13.45 -10.32 -17.99
CA ARG A 133 -12.48 -10.77 -19.00
C ARG A 133 -11.44 -11.73 -18.40
N LEU A 134 -10.85 -11.38 -17.25
CA LEU A 134 -9.85 -12.22 -16.58
C LEU A 134 -10.47 -13.55 -16.12
N PHE A 135 -11.66 -13.51 -15.53
CA PHE A 135 -12.37 -14.71 -15.08
C PHE A 135 -12.69 -15.64 -16.26
N ALA A 136 -13.25 -15.12 -17.34
CA ALA A 136 -13.60 -15.89 -18.53
C ALA A 136 -12.36 -16.59 -19.13
N GLU A 137 -11.24 -15.87 -19.22
CA GLU A 137 -9.99 -16.45 -19.72
C GLU A 137 -9.43 -17.53 -18.78
N ASN A 138 -9.48 -17.32 -17.46
CA ASN A 138 -9.08 -18.33 -16.49
C ASN A 138 -9.98 -19.56 -16.51
N LEU A 139 -11.30 -19.40 -16.71
CA LEU A 139 -12.23 -20.52 -16.88
C LEU A 139 -11.91 -21.33 -18.14
N ARG A 140 -11.61 -20.66 -19.26
CA ARG A 140 -11.17 -21.32 -20.50
C ARG A 140 -9.88 -22.11 -20.28
N ARG A 141 -8.89 -21.50 -19.63
CA ARG A 141 -7.60 -22.15 -19.29
C ARG A 141 -7.79 -23.37 -18.39
N TYR A 142 -8.60 -23.23 -17.34
CA TYR A 142 -8.92 -24.31 -16.41
C TYR A 142 -9.49 -25.53 -17.14
N ARG A 143 -10.50 -25.32 -17.99
CA ARG A 143 -11.13 -26.40 -18.78
C ARG A 143 -10.18 -27.06 -19.78
N ALA A 144 -9.18 -26.33 -20.25
CA ALA A 144 -8.15 -26.82 -21.17
C ALA A 144 -6.91 -27.41 -20.46
N GLY A 145 -6.88 -27.46 -19.12
CA GLY A 145 -5.71 -27.90 -18.36
C GLY A 145 -4.50 -26.96 -18.48
N GLN A 146 -4.72 -25.71 -18.87
CA GLN A 146 -3.66 -24.70 -19.04
C GLN A 146 -3.37 -23.96 -17.73
N PRO A 147 -2.15 -23.43 -17.54
CA PRO A 147 -1.83 -22.58 -16.39
C PRO A 147 -2.73 -21.34 -16.33
N LEU A 148 -3.30 -21.09 -15.15
CA LEU A 148 -4.08 -19.89 -14.86
C LEU A 148 -3.20 -18.64 -14.82
N LEU A 149 -3.80 -17.50 -15.15
CA LEU A 149 -3.24 -16.17 -14.98
C LEU A 149 -3.40 -15.71 -13.52
N ASN A 150 -2.47 -14.86 -13.04
CA ASN A 150 -2.51 -14.20 -11.73
C ASN A 150 -2.74 -15.18 -10.56
N ARG A 151 -1.98 -16.29 -10.54
CA ARG A 151 -2.10 -17.32 -9.52
C ARG A 151 -1.61 -16.80 -8.17
N TYR A 152 -2.48 -16.89 -7.16
CA TYR A 152 -2.13 -16.71 -5.76
C TYR A 152 -1.18 -17.82 -5.29
N ASP A 153 -0.13 -17.44 -4.56
CA ASP A 153 0.80 -18.36 -3.91
C ASP A 153 0.54 -18.38 -2.39
N PRO A 154 -0.05 -19.46 -1.84
CA PRO A 154 -0.34 -19.57 -0.41
C PRO A 154 0.89 -19.50 0.50
N GLN A 155 2.07 -19.86 0.00
CA GLN A 155 3.31 -19.78 0.78
C GLN A 155 3.82 -18.34 0.87
N ARG A 156 3.52 -17.52 -0.14
CA ARG A 156 3.91 -16.10 -0.18
C ARG A 156 2.86 -15.16 0.40
N GLY A 157 1.60 -15.59 0.41
CA GLY A 157 0.47 -14.78 0.87
C GLY A 157 -0.04 -13.77 -0.17
N TYR A 158 0.34 -13.90 -1.44
CA TYR A 158 -0.13 -13.10 -2.59
C TYR A 158 0.12 -13.81 -3.92
#